data_AF-A0A3L7PU13-F1
#
_entry.id   AF-A0A3L7PU13-F1
#
_cell.length_a   1.000
_cell.length_b   1.000
_cell.length_c   1.000
_cell.angle_alpha   90.00
_cell.angle_beta   90.00
_cell.angle_gamma   90.00
#
_symmetry.space_group_name_H-M   'P 1'
#
loop_
_entity.id
_entity.type
_entity.pdbx_description
1 polymer ?
#
loop_
_entity_poly.entity_id
_entity_poly.type
_entity_poly.pdbx_seq_one_letter_code
_entity_poly.pdbx_strand_id
1 'polypeptide(L)'
;AATAEACAAVHQISTTSQELLRTMNEVNEMASKTGHRAEEGRANLAGMDSTMQQLAKSTALFGDKLTKIRESADRINLVIVTMAKVANQTNLLSINAAIEAEKAGEHGLGFLVVAREIAYLATQTAVASLDIERMVREMEGSVKAGVKEMGTFSTQVQGGVEEIRDISRKLGEIISAVQGITGRFEQVTVGMRAQSLGADQIRDAMGRLADGTARTASALGDFNSATKHLRDAVDGLDNEVSRFTT
;
A
#
# COMPACT_ATOMS: atom_id res chain seq x y z
N ALA A 1 1.48 60.57 -3.21
CA ALA A 1 0.46 59.51 -3.17
C ALA A 1 0.92 58.28 -3.95
N ALA A 2 1.03 58.36 -5.28
CA ALA A 2 1.42 57.22 -6.13
C ALA A 2 2.76 56.54 -5.76
N THR A 3 3.80 57.30 -5.39
CA THR A 3 5.10 56.73 -4.95
C THR A 3 5.00 55.97 -3.63
N ALA A 4 4.17 56.46 -2.69
CA ALA A 4 3.95 55.81 -1.41
C ALA A 4 3.14 54.51 -1.56
N GLU A 5 2.11 54.52 -2.42
CA GLU A 5 1.33 53.34 -2.78
C GLU A 5 2.20 52.28 -3.48
N ALA A 6 3.07 52.69 -4.41
CA ALA A 6 4.02 51.80 -5.05
C ALA A 6 5.01 51.16 -4.04
N CYS A 7 5.55 51.96 -3.11
CA CYS A 7 6.42 51.44 -2.04
C CYS A 7 5.68 50.44 -1.13
N ALA A 8 4.41 50.68 -0.80
CA ALA A 8 3.60 49.75 -0.02
C ALA A 8 3.38 48.42 -0.76
N ALA A 9 3.05 48.48 -2.06
CA ALA A 9 2.90 47.28 -2.90
C ALA A 9 4.21 46.48 -2.99
N VAL A 10 5.35 47.16 -3.14
CA VAL A 10 6.67 46.54 -3.18
C VAL A 10 7.04 45.88 -1.86
N HIS A 11 6.75 46.53 -0.73
CA HIS A 11 6.95 45.92 0.59
C HIS A 11 6.12 44.64 0.72
N GLN A 12 4.85 44.68 0.31
CA GLN A 12 3.98 43.51 0.32
C GLN A 12 4.52 42.38 -0.57
N ILE A 13 5.07 42.67 -1.75
CA ILE A 13 5.72 41.69 -2.62
C ILE A 13 6.91 41.03 -1.93
N SER A 14 7.75 41.82 -1.24
CA SER A 14 8.92 41.28 -0.52
C SER A 14 8.49 40.35 0.63
N THR A 15 7.52 40.77 1.44
CA THR A 15 6.99 39.96 2.55
C THR A 15 6.37 38.66 2.04
N THR A 16 5.50 38.74 1.03
CA THR A 16 4.84 37.56 0.46
C THR A 16 5.84 36.61 -0.21
N SER A 17 6.89 37.13 -0.86
CA SER A 17 7.97 36.29 -1.42
C SER A 17 8.72 35.51 -0.34
N GLN A 18 9.01 36.14 0.81
CA GLN A 18 9.66 35.48 1.95
C GLN A 18 8.76 34.43 2.61
N GLU A 19 7.47 34.73 2.79
CA GLU A 19 6.49 33.77 3.30
C GLU A 19 6.33 32.56 2.36
N LEU A 20 6.29 32.80 1.04
CA LEU A 20 6.22 31.73 0.06
C LEU A 20 7.48 30.87 0.08
N LEU A 21 8.67 31.46 0.23
CA LEU A 21 9.92 30.71 0.38
C LEU A 21 9.90 29.80 1.62
N ARG A 22 9.42 30.30 2.76
CA ARG A 22 9.25 29.49 3.98
C ARG A 22 8.30 28.32 3.74
N THR A 23 7.15 28.61 3.13
CA THR A 23 6.14 27.61 2.78
C THR A 23 6.73 26.55 1.85
N MET A 24 7.49 26.94 0.82
CA MET A 24 8.11 26.00 -0.11
C MET A 24 9.13 25.08 0.58
N ASN A 25 9.89 25.58 1.55
CA ASN A 25 10.80 24.74 2.34
C ASN A 25 10.04 23.70 3.16
N GLU A 26 8.94 24.10 3.82
CA GLU A 26 8.08 23.19 4.59
C GLU A 26 7.45 22.11 3.71
N VAL A 27 6.95 22.49 2.52
CA VAL A 27 6.38 21.53 1.57
C VAL A 27 7.47 20.60 1.01
N ASN A 28 8.69 21.08 0.76
CA ASN A 28 9.80 20.24 0.33
C ASN A 28 10.20 19.22 1.39
N GLU A 29 10.25 19.62 2.66
CA GLU A 29 10.48 18.70 3.78
C GLU A 29 9.37 17.64 3.88
N MET A 30 8.11 18.05 3.75
CA MET A 30 6.96 17.15 3.75
C MET A 30 6.99 16.16 2.58
N ALA A 31 7.36 16.63 1.38
CA ALA A 31 7.52 15.80 0.20
C ALA A 31 8.64 14.77 0.42
N SER A 32 9.80 15.20 0.95
CA SER A 32 10.91 14.30 1.29
C SER A 32 10.49 13.23 2.31
N LYS A 33 9.77 13.59 3.36
CA LYS A 33 9.26 12.63 4.36
C LYS A 33 8.26 11.64 3.73
N THR A 34 7.39 12.13 2.85
CA THR A 34 6.44 11.27 2.10
C THR A 34 7.17 10.29 1.21
N GLY A 35 8.19 10.73 0.47
CA GLY A 35 9.03 9.87 -0.36
C GLY A 35 9.74 8.79 0.46
N HIS A 36 10.30 9.16 1.61
CA HIS A 36 10.96 8.21 2.50
C HIS A 36 9.98 7.16 3.05
N ARG A 37 8.80 7.57 3.51
CA ARG A 37 7.74 6.65 3.96
C ARG A 37 7.26 5.71 2.86
N ALA A 38 7.16 6.19 1.62
CA ALA A 38 6.81 5.34 0.48
C ALA A 38 7.91 4.31 0.18
N GLU A 39 9.19 4.69 0.30
CA GLU A 39 10.33 3.81 0.16
C GLU A 39 10.36 2.71 1.24
N GLU A 40 10.15 3.09 2.52
CA GLU A 40 9.99 2.15 3.63
C GLU A 40 8.80 1.21 3.40
N GLY A 41 7.66 1.74 2.95
CA GLY A 41 6.50 0.94 2.60
C GLY A 41 6.81 -0.10 1.52
N ARG A 42 7.60 0.28 0.50
CA ARG A 42 8.01 -0.62 -0.58
C ARG A 42 8.95 -1.72 -0.07
N ALA A 43 9.87 -1.39 0.83
CA ALA A 43 10.74 -2.38 1.47
C ALA A 43 9.94 -3.38 2.32
N ASN A 44 8.95 -2.92 3.08
CA ASN A 44 8.06 -3.78 3.86
C ASN A 44 7.23 -4.72 2.95
N LEU A 45 6.75 -4.21 1.80
CA LEU A 45 6.05 -5.04 0.82
C LEU A 45 6.94 -6.14 0.22
N ALA A 46 8.24 -5.89 0.03
CA ALA A 46 9.17 -6.92 -0.42
C ALA A 46 9.28 -8.07 0.60
N GLY A 47 9.26 -7.76 1.91
CA GLY A 47 9.18 -8.77 2.97
C GLY A 47 7.87 -9.55 2.95
N MET A 48 6.75 -8.87 2.69
CA MET A 48 5.44 -9.49 2.51
C MET A 48 5.40 -10.40 1.27
N ASP A 49 5.99 -10.01 0.14
CA ASP A 49 6.08 -10.83 -1.07
C ASP A 49 6.85 -12.13 -0.78
N SER A 50 8.01 -12.04 -0.11
CA SER A 50 8.77 -13.22 0.31
C SER A 50 7.95 -14.15 1.22
N THR A 51 7.16 -13.58 2.13
CA THR A 51 6.29 -14.36 3.03
C THR A 51 5.20 -15.08 2.25
N MET A 52 4.57 -14.40 1.28
CA MET A 52 3.55 -15.01 0.42
C MET A 52 4.12 -16.12 -0.46
N GLN A 53 5.32 -15.95 -1.00
CA GLN A 53 6.00 -17.01 -1.76
C GLN A 53 6.28 -18.25 -0.88
N GLN A 54 6.73 -18.03 0.36
CA GLN A 54 6.93 -19.13 1.31
C GLN A 54 5.61 -19.82 1.68
N LEU A 55 4.53 -19.04 1.80
CA LEU A 55 3.20 -19.56 2.07
C LEU A 55 2.70 -20.40 0.90
N ALA A 56 2.83 -19.93 -0.34
CA ALA A 56 2.48 -20.68 -1.55
C ALA A 56 3.21 -22.03 -1.62
N LYS A 57 4.53 -22.02 -1.36
CA LYS A 57 5.34 -23.25 -1.30
C LYS A 57 4.85 -24.20 -0.21
N SER A 58 4.52 -23.67 0.97
CA SER A 58 4.03 -24.46 2.10
C SER A 58 2.68 -25.11 1.78
N THR A 59 1.75 -24.36 1.19
CA THR A 59 0.44 -24.84 0.73
C THR A 59 0.58 -25.98 -0.27
N ALA A 60 1.47 -25.85 -1.26
CA ALA A 60 1.75 -26.91 -2.22
C ALA A 60 2.27 -28.19 -1.53
N LEU A 61 3.22 -28.05 -0.60
CA LEU A 61 3.74 -29.18 0.19
C LEU A 61 2.66 -29.85 1.05
N PHE A 62 1.71 -29.09 1.59
CA PHE A 62 0.57 -29.65 2.32
C PHE A 62 -0.37 -30.42 1.39
N GLY A 63 -0.65 -29.89 0.20
CA GLY A 63 -1.42 -30.59 -0.84
C GLY A 63 -0.80 -31.95 -1.22
N ASP A 64 0.52 -31.99 -1.40
CA ASP A 64 1.24 -33.23 -1.70
C ASP A 64 1.14 -34.25 -0.55
N LYS A 65 1.25 -33.79 0.70
CA LYS A 65 1.12 -34.66 1.88
C LYS A 65 -0.29 -35.25 2.01
N LEU A 66 -1.33 -34.44 1.78
CA LEU A 66 -2.72 -34.92 1.79
C LEU A 66 -2.96 -35.94 0.66
N THR A 67 -2.37 -35.73 -0.50
CA THR A 67 -2.43 -36.69 -1.62
C THR A 67 -1.81 -38.04 -1.24
N LYS A 68 -0.66 -38.03 -0.56
CA LYS A 68 -0.03 -39.27 -0.04
C LYS A 68 -0.87 -39.96 1.04
N ILE A 69 -1.57 -39.21 1.89
CA ILE A 69 -2.49 -39.78 2.88
C ILE A 69 -3.65 -40.48 2.15
N ARG A 70 -4.24 -39.84 1.13
CA ARG A 70 -5.27 -40.45 0.29
C ARG A 70 -4.81 -41.77 -0.34
N GLU A 71 -3.64 -41.79 -0.97
CA GLU A 71 -3.07 -43.02 -1.57
C GLU A 71 -2.82 -44.12 -0.53
N SER A 72 -2.55 -43.74 0.73
CA SER A 72 -2.38 -44.70 1.81
C SER A 72 -3.72 -45.23 2.31
N ALA A 73 -4.75 -44.39 2.38
CA ALA A 73 -6.13 -44.80 2.67
C ALA A 73 -6.65 -45.79 1.61
N ASP A 74 -6.43 -45.51 0.32
CA ASP A 74 -6.80 -46.41 -0.79
C ASP A 74 -6.16 -47.80 -0.63
N ARG A 75 -4.88 -47.84 -0.24
CA ARG A 75 -4.15 -49.10 0.03
C ARG A 75 -4.69 -49.84 1.25
N ILE A 76 -5.01 -49.12 2.32
CA ILE A 76 -5.62 -49.71 3.52
C ILE A 76 -6.99 -50.31 3.17
N ASN A 77 -7.79 -49.63 2.35
CA ASN A 77 -9.09 -50.12 1.93
C ASN A 77 -8.98 -51.47 1.18
N LEU A 78 -7.98 -51.62 0.30
CA LEU A 78 -7.71 -52.90 -0.36
C LEU A 78 -7.37 -54.04 0.62
N VAL A 79 -6.61 -53.73 1.68
CA VAL A 79 -6.28 -54.69 2.75
C VAL A 79 -7.54 -55.09 3.51
N ILE A 80 -8.40 -54.13 3.85
CA ILE A 80 -9.66 -54.38 4.57
C ILE A 80 -10.59 -55.29 3.76
N VAL A 81 -10.75 -55.03 2.45
CA VAL A 81 -11.54 -55.89 1.55
C VAL A 81 -10.99 -57.32 1.55
N THR A 82 -9.67 -57.47 1.56
CA THR A 82 -9.02 -58.79 1.61
C THR A 82 -9.24 -59.47 2.96
N MET A 83 -9.14 -58.73 4.07
CA MET A 83 -9.40 -59.25 5.43
C MET A 83 -10.85 -59.71 5.58
N ALA A 84 -11.82 -58.94 5.11
CA ALA A 84 -13.23 -59.31 5.11
C ALA A 84 -13.48 -60.59 4.29
N LYS A 85 -12.81 -60.74 3.14
CA LYS A 85 -12.87 -61.96 2.32
C LYS A 85 -12.28 -63.17 3.05
N VAL A 86 -11.11 -63.02 3.67
CA VAL A 86 -10.47 -64.09 4.45
C VAL A 86 -11.33 -64.49 5.64
N ALA A 87 -11.87 -63.52 6.39
CA ALA A 87 -12.76 -63.78 7.51
C ALA A 87 -14.01 -64.57 7.08
N ASN A 88 -14.65 -64.19 5.97
CA ASN A 88 -15.78 -64.94 5.42
C ASN A 88 -15.41 -66.36 4.97
N GLN A 89 -14.25 -66.54 4.32
CA GLN A 89 -13.78 -67.87 3.93
C GLN A 89 -13.48 -68.76 5.15
N THR A 90 -12.83 -68.21 6.18
CA THR A 90 -12.55 -68.91 7.43
C THR A 90 -13.84 -69.30 8.12
N ASN A 91 -14.84 -68.42 8.15
CA ASN A 91 -16.17 -68.70 8.71
C ASN A 91 -16.86 -69.86 7.98
N LEU A 92 -16.83 -69.87 6.64
CA LEU A 92 -17.37 -70.98 5.84
C LEU A 92 -16.62 -72.30 6.08
N LEU A 93 -15.28 -72.25 6.17
CA LEU A 93 -14.47 -73.44 6.50
C LEU A 93 -14.82 -73.99 7.89
N SER A 94 -14.99 -73.11 8.88
CA SER A 94 -15.34 -73.53 10.24
C SER A 94 -16.74 -74.14 10.32
N ILE A 95 -17.70 -73.66 9.54
CA ILE A 95 -19.03 -74.27 9.46
C ILE A 95 -18.93 -75.67 8.85
N ASN A 96 -18.17 -75.84 7.77
CA ASN A 96 -17.94 -77.16 7.17
C ASN A 96 -17.24 -78.11 8.15
N ALA A 97 -16.26 -77.63 8.90
CA ALA A 97 -15.58 -78.41 9.94
C ALA A 97 -16.52 -78.80 11.09
N ALA A 98 -17.43 -77.91 11.49
CA ALA A 98 -18.44 -78.21 12.51
C ALA A 98 -19.42 -79.28 12.04
N ILE A 99 -19.86 -79.24 10.77
CA ILE A 99 -20.74 -80.25 10.16
C ILE A 99 -20.05 -81.62 10.14
N GLU A 100 -18.79 -81.70 9.70
CA GLU A 100 -18.08 -82.97 9.64
C GLU A 100 -17.73 -83.51 11.04
N ALA A 101 -17.52 -82.62 12.02
CA ALA A 101 -17.36 -82.99 13.43
C ALA A 101 -18.65 -83.58 14.04
N GLU A 102 -19.82 -83.01 13.75
CA GLU A 102 -21.11 -83.59 14.18
C GLU A 102 -21.35 -84.98 13.55
N LYS A 103 -20.95 -85.14 12.28
CA LYS A 103 -21.07 -86.40 11.54
C LYS A 103 -20.16 -87.51 12.08
N ALA A 104 -19.05 -87.16 12.73
CA ALA A 104 -18.14 -88.10 13.40
C ALA A 104 -18.63 -88.59 14.78
N GLY A 105 -19.77 -88.08 15.27
CA GLY A 105 -20.38 -88.52 16.53
C GLY A 105 -19.52 -88.18 17.76
N GLU A 106 -19.38 -89.13 18.70
CA GLU A 106 -18.61 -88.90 19.94
C GLU A 106 -17.14 -88.57 19.70
N HIS A 107 -16.55 -89.07 18.60
CA HIS A 107 -15.15 -88.79 18.27
C HIS A 107 -14.91 -87.35 17.77
N GLY A 108 -15.96 -86.64 17.35
CA GLY A 108 -15.88 -85.28 16.82
C GLY A 108 -16.11 -84.16 17.84
N LEU A 109 -16.50 -84.48 19.09
CA LEU A 109 -16.89 -83.49 20.10
C LEU A 109 -15.81 -82.42 20.36
N GLY A 110 -14.54 -82.82 20.45
CA GLY A 110 -13.42 -81.86 20.62
C GLY A 110 -13.20 -80.97 19.40
N PHE A 111 -13.34 -81.53 18.19
CA PHE A 111 -13.24 -80.77 16.93
C PHE A 111 -14.40 -79.79 16.75
N LEU A 112 -15.60 -80.14 17.22
CA LEU A 112 -16.78 -79.28 17.15
C LEU A 112 -16.59 -77.99 17.97
N VAL A 113 -15.99 -78.08 19.16
CA VAL A 113 -15.68 -76.91 20.00
C VAL A 113 -14.71 -75.98 19.29
N VAL A 114 -13.63 -76.52 18.72
CA VAL A 114 -12.63 -75.74 17.97
C VAL A 114 -13.25 -75.08 16.74
N ALA A 115 -14.08 -75.81 15.98
CA ALA A 115 -14.75 -75.27 14.81
C ALA A 115 -15.68 -74.10 15.15
N ARG A 116 -16.44 -74.19 16.26
CA ARG A 116 -17.29 -73.08 16.74
C ARG A 116 -16.47 -71.86 17.18
N GLU A 117 -15.33 -72.07 17.84
CA GLU A 117 -14.45 -70.97 18.24
C GLU A 117 -13.84 -70.26 17.02
N ILE A 118 -13.43 -71.01 15.99
CA ILE A 118 -12.95 -70.42 14.73
C ILE A 118 -14.05 -69.61 14.05
N ALA A 119 -15.29 -70.10 14.00
CA ALA A 119 -16.42 -69.38 13.41
C ALA A 119 -16.70 -68.06 14.16
N TYR A 120 -16.62 -68.10 15.49
CA TYR A 120 -16.76 -66.92 16.34
C TYR A 120 -15.67 -65.87 16.07
N LEU A 121 -14.39 -66.28 16.05
CA LEU A 121 -13.26 -65.41 15.75
C LEU A 121 -13.33 -64.84 14.32
N ALA A 122 -13.75 -65.65 13.35
CA ALA A 122 -13.94 -65.22 11.97
C ALA A 122 -15.03 -64.14 11.86
N THR A 123 -16.15 -64.31 12.58
CA THR A 123 -17.23 -63.32 12.65
C THR A 123 -16.76 -62.03 13.30
N GLN A 124 -16.03 -62.10 14.44
CA GLN A 124 -15.44 -60.93 15.07
C GLN A 124 -14.47 -60.19 14.13
N THR A 125 -13.64 -60.93 13.39
CA THR A 125 -12.69 -60.36 12.42
C THR A 125 -13.42 -59.62 11.29
N ALA A 126 -14.55 -60.15 10.80
CA ALA A 126 -15.37 -59.51 9.79
C ALA A 126 -15.99 -58.20 10.30
N VAL A 127 -16.53 -58.19 11.53
CA VAL A 127 -17.07 -56.98 12.17
C VAL A 127 -15.98 -55.93 12.37
N ALA A 128 -14.82 -56.31 12.90
CA ALA A 128 -13.69 -55.40 13.07
C ALA A 128 -13.21 -54.81 11.74
N SER A 129 -13.21 -55.62 10.66
CA SER A 129 -12.86 -55.14 9.32
C SER A 129 -13.82 -54.06 8.82
N LEU A 130 -15.13 -54.23 9.04
CA LEU A 130 -16.15 -53.23 8.69
C LEU A 130 -15.99 -51.93 9.49
N ASP A 131 -15.66 -52.03 10.78
CA ASP A 131 -15.41 -50.86 11.62
C ASP A 131 -14.18 -50.06 11.13
N ILE A 132 -13.11 -50.75 10.74
CA ILE A 132 -11.93 -50.11 10.14
C ILE A 132 -12.30 -49.47 8.79
N GLU A 133 -13.11 -50.14 7.96
CA GLU A 133 -13.58 -49.59 6.68
C GLU A 133 -14.32 -48.25 6.86
N ARG A 134 -15.15 -48.15 7.90
CA ARG A 134 -15.85 -46.90 8.24
C ARG A 134 -14.85 -45.80 8.63
N MET A 135 -13.89 -46.10 9.52
CA MET A 135 -12.88 -45.12 9.95
C MET A 135 -12.02 -44.62 8.78
N VAL A 136 -11.66 -45.50 7.85
CA VAL A 136 -10.90 -45.12 6.64
C VAL A 136 -11.74 -44.23 5.72
N ARG A 137 -13.03 -44.52 5.52
CA ARG A 137 -13.93 -43.65 4.75
C ARG A 137 -14.12 -42.26 5.36
N GLU A 138 -14.22 -42.17 6.68
CA GLU A 138 -14.26 -40.89 7.39
C GLU A 138 -12.96 -40.10 7.17
N MET A 139 -11.81 -40.77 7.27
CA MET A 139 -10.50 -40.19 7.00
C MET A 139 -10.38 -39.68 5.55
N GLU A 140 -10.82 -40.45 4.55
CA GLU A 140 -10.86 -40.03 3.15
C GLU A 140 -11.72 -38.77 2.95
N GLY A 141 -12.87 -38.71 3.62
CA GLY A 141 -13.73 -37.53 3.63
C GLY A 141 -13.01 -36.29 4.15
N SER A 142 -12.32 -36.41 5.30
CA SER A 142 -11.52 -35.33 5.89
C SER A 142 -10.36 -34.91 4.99
N VAL A 143 -9.65 -35.86 4.37
CA VAL A 143 -8.55 -35.57 3.44
C VAL A 143 -9.05 -34.82 2.21
N LYS A 144 -10.17 -35.25 1.63
CA LYS A 144 -10.80 -34.59 0.48
C LYS A 144 -11.22 -33.15 0.80
N ALA A 145 -11.78 -32.93 1.99
CA ALA A 145 -12.11 -31.59 2.48
C ALA A 145 -10.84 -30.73 2.62
N GLY A 146 -9.78 -31.28 3.22
CA GLY A 146 -8.50 -30.59 3.37
C GLY A 146 -7.84 -30.21 2.02
N VAL A 147 -7.90 -31.09 1.02
CA VAL A 147 -7.38 -30.77 -0.33
C VAL A 147 -8.15 -29.61 -0.97
N LYS A 148 -9.49 -29.59 -0.82
CA LYS A 148 -10.31 -28.49 -1.32
C LYS A 148 -9.97 -27.17 -0.62
N GLU A 149 -9.79 -27.21 0.70
CA GLU A 149 -9.42 -26.03 1.49
C GLU A 149 -8.04 -25.49 1.11
N MET A 150 -7.05 -26.37 0.90
CA MET A 150 -5.72 -25.99 0.39
C MET A 150 -5.80 -25.37 -1.01
N GLY A 151 -6.72 -25.84 -1.87
CA GLY A 151 -6.98 -25.22 -3.17
C GLY A 151 -7.49 -23.78 -3.04
N THR A 152 -8.47 -23.54 -2.17
CA THR A 152 -8.96 -22.19 -1.87
C THR A 152 -7.85 -21.31 -1.29
N PHE A 153 -7.06 -21.85 -0.35
CA PHE A 153 -5.96 -21.13 0.27
C PHE A 153 -4.88 -20.75 -0.74
N SER A 154 -4.56 -21.64 -1.69
CA SER A 154 -3.63 -21.33 -2.80
C SER A 154 -4.12 -20.15 -3.63
N THR A 155 -5.41 -20.09 -3.96
CA THR A 155 -5.99 -18.96 -4.70
C THR A 155 -5.92 -17.65 -3.90
N GLN A 156 -6.18 -17.71 -2.59
CA GLN A 156 -6.07 -16.54 -1.71
C GLN A 156 -4.64 -16.01 -1.62
N VAL A 157 -3.65 -16.89 -1.50
CA VAL A 157 -2.24 -16.52 -1.51
C VAL A 157 -1.85 -15.87 -2.84
N GLN A 158 -2.31 -16.42 -3.95
CA GLN A 158 -2.04 -15.84 -5.27
C GLN A 158 -2.66 -14.45 -5.43
N GLY A 159 -3.90 -14.25 -4.96
CA GLY A 159 -4.52 -12.92 -4.90
C GLY A 159 -3.73 -11.94 -4.03
N GLY A 160 -3.23 -12.39 -2.86
CA GLY A 160 -2.38 -11.58 -1.99
C GLY A 160 -1.07 -11.14 -2.66
N VAL A 161 -0.45 -12.00 -3.48
CA VAL A 161 0.74 -11.63 -4.27
C VAL A 161 0.41 -10.54 -5.31
N GLU A 162 -0.73 -10.64 -5.97
CA GLU A 162 -1.18 -9.63 -6.94
C GLU A 162 -1.46 -8.28 -6.28
N GLU A 163 -2.11 -8.28 -5.11
CA GLU A 163 -2.34 -7.07 -4.31
C GLU A 163 -1.02 -6.42 -3.89
N ILE A 164 -0.05 -7.20 -3.39
CA ILE A 164 1.29 -6.70 -3.02
C ILE A 164 1.96 -6.02 -4.22
N ARG A 165 1.87 -6.60 -5.41
CA ARG A 165 2.42 -6.02 -6.64
C ARG A 165 1.74 -4.72 -7.01
N ASP A 166 0.41 -4.64 -6.91
CA ASP A 166 -0.34 -3.42 -7.19
C ASP A 166 0.03 -2.29 -6.22
N ILE A 167 0.11 -2.58 -4.92
CA ILE A 167 0.51 -1.59 -3.91
C ILE A 167 1.95 -1.15 -4.16
N SER A 168 2.87 -2.07 -4.48
CA SER A 168 4.26 -1.75 -4.79
C SER A 168 4.39 -0.80 -5.98
N ARG A 169 3.59 -1.02 -7.04
CA ARG A 169 3.50 -0.11 -8.19
C ARG A 169 3.01 1.28 -7.78
N LYS A 170 1.91 1.36 -7.01
CA LYS A 170 1.35 2.63 -6.51
C LYS A 170 2.34 3.41 -5.65
N LEU A 171 3.11 2.73 -4.80
CA LEU A 171 4.19 3.37 -4.04
C LEU A 171 5.30 3.89 -4.96
N GLY A 172 5.65 3.15 -6.03
CA GLY A 172 6.58 3.62 -7.05
C GLY A 172 6.12 4.89 -7.76
N GLU A 173 4.81 5.00 -8.05
CA GLU A 173 4.20 6.22 -8.60
C GLU A 173 4.30 7.40 -7.61
N ILE A 174 4.05 7.15 -6.32
CA ILE A 174 4.20 8.18 -5.27
C ILE A 174 5.65 8.67 -5.19
N ILE A 175 6.63 7.76 -5.16
CA ILE A 175 8.06 8.10 -5.13
C ILE A 175 8.42 8.98 -6.34
N SER A 176 7.96 8.59 -7.52
CA SER A 176 8.20 9.35 -8.76
C SER A 176 7.55 10.74 -8.73
N ALA A 177 6.32 10.84 -8.21
CA ALA A 177 5.60 12.10 -8.08
C ALA A 177 6.30 13.06 -7.09
N VAL A 178 6.79 12.53 -5.96
CA VAL A 178 7.57 13.29 -4.97
C VAL A 178 8.86 13.83 -5.59
N GLN A 179 9.61 13.00 -6.32
CA GLN A 179 10.83 13.43 -7.00
C GLN A 179 10.55 14.53 -8.04
N GLY A 180 9.46 14.43 -8.78
CA GLY A 180 9.04 15.47 -9.73
C GLY A 180 8.66 16.80 -9.08
N ILE A 181 8.10 16.75 -7.87
CA ILE A 181 7.74 17.95 -7.09
C ILE A 181 8.99 18.70 -6.60
N THR A 182 10.04 18.00 -6.16
CA THR A 182 11.28 18.64 -5.69
C THR A 182 11.91 19.56 -6.76
N GLY A 183 11.93 19.13 -8.02
CA GLY A 183 12.42 19.98 -9.12
C GLY A 183 11.56 21.22 -9.36
N ARG A 184 10.24 21.13 -9.15
CA ARG A 184 9.34 22.30 -9.24
C ARG A 184 9.56 23.29 -8.09
N PHE A 185 9.89 22.81 -6.89
CA PHE A 185 10.20 23.70 -5.77
C PHE A 185 11.44 24.53 -6.04
N GLU A 186 12.48 23.94 -6.62
CA GLU A 186 13.69 24.69 -6.98
C GLU A 186 13.38 25.85 -7.94
N GLN A 187 12.52 25.61 -8.94
CA GLN A 187 12.07 26.66 -9.86
C GLN A 187 11.29 27.78 -9.16
N VAL A 188 10.38 27.43 -8.25
CA VAL A 188 9.61 28.43 -7.47
C VAL A 188 10.53 29.23 -6.56
N THR A 189 11.48 28.57 -5.87
CA THR A 189 12.47 29.23 -5.02
C THR A 189 13.31 30.24 -5.81
N VAL A 190 13.76 29.88 -7.02
CA VAL A 190 14.47 30.81 -7.92
C VAL A 190 13.57 31.98 -8.31
N GLY A 191 12.32 31.72 -8.70
CA GLY A 191 11.34 32.76 -9.05
C GLY A 191 11.07 33.74 -7.90
N MET A 192 10.93 33.24 -6.68
CA MET A 192 10.71 34.09 -5.49
C MET A 192 11.94 34.94 -5.15
N ARG A 193 13.16 34.39 -5.29
CA ARG A 193 14.38 35.18 -5.12
C ARG A 193 14.47 36.30 -6.15
N ALA A 194 14.14 36.01 -7.41
CA ALA A 194 14.08 37.01 -8.47
C ALA A 194 13.01 38.09 -8.19
N GLN A 195 11.84 37.68 -7.69
CA GLN A 195 10.77 38.61 -7.32
C GLN A 195 11.16 39.52 -6.15
N SER A 196 11.83 38.98 -5.12
CA SER A 196 12.37 39.78 -4.02
C SER A 196 13.42 40.78 -4.51
N LEU A 197 14.33 40.36 -5.39
CA LEU A 197 15.33 41.25 -5.98
C LEU A 197 14.67 42.36 -6.82
N GLY A 198 13.67 42.01 -7.63
CA GLY A 198 12.91 42.98 -8.43
C GLY A 198 12.16 43.99 -7.55
N ALA A 199 11.57 43.53 -6.44
CA ALA A 199 10.94 44.39 -5.45
C ALA A 199 11.94 45.40 -4.87
N ASP A 200 13.14 44.96 -4.49
CA ASP A 200 14.20 45.84 -3.98
C ASP A 200 14.61 46.90 -5.01
N GLN A 201 14.75 46.52 -6.29
CA GLN A 201 15.06 47.46 -7.38
C GLN A 201 13.95 48.49 -7.61
N ILE A 202 12.69 48.09 -7.54
CA ILE A 202 11.55 49.01 -7.66
C ILE A 202 11.53 49.97 -6.47
N ARG A 203 11.79 49.50 -5.25
CA ARG A 203 11.90 50.34 -4.05
C ARG A 203 12.94 51.44 -4.25
N ASP A 204 14.13 51.10 -4.74
CA ASP A 204 15.21 52.06 -4.99
C ASP A 204 14.86 53.05 -6.11
N ALA A 205 14.16 52.59 -7.16
CA ALA A 205 13.67 53.46 -8.23
C ALA A 205 12.60 54.45 -7.71
N MET A 206 11.67 53.98 -6.87
CA MET A 206 10.64 54.83 -6.25
C MET A 206 11.25 55.84 -5.27
N GLY A 207 12.28 55.47 -4.52
CA GLY A 207 13.04 56.39 -3.66
C GLY A 207 13.68 57.53 -4.47
N ARG A 208 14.34 57.20 -5.59
CA ARG A 208 14.90 58.20 -6.52
C ARG A 208 13.82 59.09 -7.15
N LEU A 209 12.68 58.52 -7.51
CA LEU A 209 11.55 59.27 -8.08
C LEU A 209 10.94 60.25 -7.06
N ALA A 210 10.80 59.81 -5.80
CA ALA A 210 10.29 60.66 -4.72
C ALA A 210 11.22 61.86 -4.47
N ASP A 211 12.53 61.63 -4.43
CA ASP A 211 13.53 62.70 -4.30
C ASP A 211 13.54 63.66 -5.50
N GLY A 212 13.44 63.13 -6.73
CA GLY A 212 13.29 63.95 -7.93
C GLY A 212 12.03 64.82 -7.89
N THR A 213 10.89 64.25 -7.49
CA THR A 213 9.63 64.98 -7.37
C THR A 213 9.72 66.09 -6.32
N ALA A 214 10.37 65.83 -5.18
CA ALA A 214 10.60 66.83 -4.14
C ALA A 214 11.45 68.01 -4.65
N ARG A 215 12.52 67.71 -5.41
CA ARG A 215 13.35 68.74 -6.05
C ARG A 215 12.56 69.56 -7.08
N THR A 216 11.74 68.92 -7.91
CA THR A 216 10.87 69.63 -8.86
C THR A 216 9.86 70.52 -8.16
N ALA A 217 9.25 70.05 -7.06
CA ALA A 217 8.33 70.86 -6.27
C ALA A 217 9.01 72.10 -5.67
N SER A 218 10.24 71.96 -5.15
CA SER A 218 11.04 73.09 -4.68
C SER A 218 11.32 74.10 -5.79
N ALA A 219 11.80 73.62 -6.95
CA ALA A 219 12.12 74.48 -8.09
C ALA A 219 10.89 75.22 -8.64
N LEU A 220 9.71 74.58 -8.63
CA LEU A 220 8.43 75.24 -8.96
C LEU A 220 8.08 76.34 -7.95
N GLY A 221 8.36 76.14 -6.67
CA GLY A 221 8.21 77.16 -5.63
C GLY A 221 9.09 78.38 -5.90
N ASP A 222 10.37 78.14 -6.20
CA ASP A 222 11.33 79.19 -6.55
C ASP A 222 10.91 79.94 -7.82
N PHE A 223 10.48 79.21 -8.86
CA PHE A 223 9.99 79.77 -10.11
C PHE A 223 8.73 80.64 -9.91
N ASN A 224 7.80 80.19 -9.08
CA ASN A 224 6.60 80.97 -8.77
C ASN A 224 6.95 82.26 -8.00
N SER A 225 7.93 82.20 -7.10
CA SER A 225 8.47 83.38 -6.42
C SER A 225 9.12 84.37 -7.39
N ALA A 226 9.97 83.87 -8.29
CA ALA A 226 10.59 84.69 -9.34
C ALA A 226 9.56 85.33 -10.28
N THR A 227 8.51 84.59 -10.65
CA THR A 227 7.39 85.10 -11.46
C THR A 227 6.63 86.21 -10.74
N LYS A 228 6.42 86.08 -9.43
CA LYS A 228 5.81 87.13 -8.60
C LYS A 228 6.68 88.39 -8.57
N HIS A 229 7.98 88.24 -8.34
CA HIS A 229 8.92 89.38 -8.37
C HIS A 229 8.96 90.07 -9.75
N LEU A 230 8.91 89.31 -10.84
CA LEU A 230 8.83 89.88 -12.18
C LEU A 230 7.53 90.65 -12.40
N ARG A 231 6.38 90.12 -11.93
CA ARG A 231 5.10 90.83 -12.00
C ARG A 231 5.14 92.14 -11.20
N ASP A 232 5.63 92.08 -9.97
CA ASP A 232 5.76 93.27 -9.11
C ASP A 232 6.67 94.33 -9.77
N ALA A 233 7.75 93.91 -10.44
CA ALA A 233 8.64 94.81 -11.17
C ALA A 233 7.98 95.43 -12.42
N VAL A 234 7.19 94.65 -13.16
CA VAL A 234 6.42 95.15 -14.31
C VAL A 234 5.35 96.15 -13.87
N ASP A 235 4.59 95.84 -12.82
CA ASP A 235 3.58 96.75 -12.25
C ASP A 235 4.23 98.04 -11.74
N GLY A 236 5.44 97.94 -11.16
CA GLY A 236 6.24 99.10 -10.77
C GLY A 236 6.65 99.97 -11.95
N LEU A 237 7.11 99.35 -13.05
CA LEU A 237 7.47 100.06 -14.28
C LEU A 237 6.25 100.73 -14.94
N ASP A 238 5.11 100.06 -14.99
CA ASP A 238 3.87 100.60 -15.58
C ASP A 238 3.36 101.84 -14.82
N ASN A 239 3.43 101.80 -13.48
CA ASN A 239 3.13 102.96 -12.64
C ASN A 239 4.08 104.14 -12.91
N GLU A 240 5.38 103.87 -13.06
CA GLU A 240 6.38 104.91 -13.33
C GLU A 240 6.16 105.54 -14.72
N VAL A 241 5.90 104.72 -15.76
CA VAL A 241 5.56 105.19 -17.11
C VAL A 241 4.29 106.05 -17.10
N SER A 242 3.24 105.59 -16.41
CA SER A 242 1.96 106.32 -16.29
C SER A 242 2.14 107.71 -15.67
N ARG A 243 3.08 107.84 -14.72
CA ARG A 243 3.43 109.11 -14.07
C ARG A 243 4.14 110.09 -15.00
N PHE A 244 4.88 109.60 -16.00
CA PHE A 244 5.53 110.45 -17.02
C PHE A 244 4.61 110.82 -18.19
N THR A 245 3.52 110.08 -18.40
CA THR A 245 2.52 110.35 -19.45
C THR A 245 1.36 111.25 -19.01
N THR A 246 1.34 111.72 -17.76
CA THR A 246 0.41 112.73 -17.23
C THR A 246 1.09 114.09 -17.14
#